data_AF-A0A2A3MJ92-F1
#
_entry.id   AF-A0A2A3MJ92-F1
#
_cell.length_a   1.000
_cell.length_b   1.000
_cell.length_c   1.000
_cell.angle_alpha   90.00
_cell.angle_beta   90.00
_cell.angle_gamma   90.00
#
_symmetry.space_group_name_H-M   'P 1'
#
loop_
_entity.id
_entity.type
_entity.pdbx_description
1 polymer ?
#
loop_
_entity_poly.entity_id
_entity_poly.type
_entity_poly.pdbx_seq_one_letter_code
_entity_poly.pdbx_strand_id
1 'polypeptide(L)'
;MTVATWSIATAFQWQKNTVIRLFDPREKSTTKYFAVAFLTAAASTVVIFAYSYIDQRISSLVAVFVITTGLTYVLGGILRSSGRTFAFLTTETLFTLVKWTLGATAAYFFISTDAIFIGLAIGTSLACTIAFSIIIKDGYSLFQEKTSALEIRKILGFGFFLAINDFFGSGLMYVDRLWFSDATVSESYIIASNIGNQISSVIMGAFLMVVFPRISTQYKSGGAWEASFKKYLKLFPGFALTCCAASYFGAPYLIEFIKPSLYEIPHLAILVTVSQCCYYLLVFLSIPYLITMRPKTPTLIIALSFILFLILGQILIKVETQPQAIVLSKTIILLLSCVASWYLYSKRLPGKAAP
;
A
#
# COMPACT_ATOMS: atom_id res chain seq x y z
N MET A 1 -1.92 21.88 -11.71
CA MET A 1 -0.80 20.95 -11.96
C MET A 1 -0.76 19.76 -10.97
N THR A 2 -1.63 19.71 -9.95
CA THR A 2 -1.34 19.01 -8.68
C THR A 2 -2.26 17.84 -8.31
N VAL A 3 -3.56 17.87 -8.67
CA VAL A 3 -4.49 16.72 -8.52
C VAL A 3 -4.11 15.53 -9.44
N ALA A 4 -3.44 15.83 -10.55
CA ALA A 4 -2.96 14.84 -11.51
C ALA A 4 -1.72 14.08 -10.98
N THR A 5 -0.66 14.76 -10.51
CA THR A 5 0.50 14.13 -9.83
C THR A 5 0.10 13.30 -8.61
N TRP A 6 -1.02 13.70 -8.02
CA TRP A 6 -1.60 13.14 -6.83
C TRP A 6 -2.32 11.81 -7.08
N SER A 7 -3.17 11.68 -8.11
CA SER A 7 -3.80 10.42 -8.56
C SER A 7 -2.78 9.39 -9.06
N ILE A 8 -1.72 9.91 -9.66
CA ILE A 8 -0.62 9.15 -10.24
C ILE A 8 0.28 8.59 -9.13
N ALA A 9 0.59 9.36 -8.08
CA ALA A 9 1.30 8.86 -6.89
C ALA A 9 0.42 7.95 -6.00
N THR A 10 -0.91 8.09 -6.06
CA THR A 10 -1.83 7.18 -5.38
C THR A 10 -1.76 5.78 -5.99
N ALA A 11 -1.74 5.68 -7.32
CA ALA A 11 -1.63 4.42 -8.03
C ALA A 11 -0.31 3.64 -7.79
N PHE A 12 0.72 4.30 -7.24
CA PHE A 12 2.00 3.67 -6.87
C PHE A 12 1.98 2.86 -5.59
N GLN A 13 0.91 2.98 -4.79
CA GLN A 13 0.76 2.21 -3.55
C GLN A 13 -0.17 1.00 -3.71
N TRP A 14 -0.97 0.97 -4.79
CA TRP A 14 -2.07 0.03 -4.99
C TRP A 14 -1.62 -1.43 -5.20
N GLN A 15 -0.35 -1.66 -5.52
CA GLN A 15 0.25 -3.00 -5.64
C GLN A 15 1.22 -3.32 -4.49
N LYS A 16 1.71 -2.27 -3.81
CA LYS A 16 2.68 -2.36 -2.71
C LYS A 16 2.06 -3.03 -1.47
N ASN A 17 0.76 -2.89 -1.22
CA ASN A 17 0.20 -3.40 0.04
C ASN A 17 -0.21 -4.87 -0.05
N THR A 18 -0.50 -5.36 -1.25
CA THR A 18 -1.11 -6.69 -1.44
C THR A 18 -0.11 -7.76 -1.87
N VAL A 19 0.75 -7.46 -2.85
CA VAL A 19 1.75 -8.42 -3.37
C VAL A 19 2.88 -8.64 -2.36
N ILE A 20 3.15 -7.63 -1.54
CA ILE A 20 4.27 -7.59 -0.61
C ILE A 20 3.94 -8.26 0.71
N ARG A 21 2.70 -8.08 1.19
CA ARG A 21 2.38 -8.42 2.58
C ARG A 21 1.98 -9.87 2.76
N LEU A 22 1.67 -10.64 1.72
CA LEU A 22 0.80 -11.82 1.89
C LEU A 22 1.26 -13.14 1.24
N PHE A 23 2.51 -13.24 0.80
CA PHE A 23 2.99 -14.46 0.14
C PHE A 23 4.16 -15.17 0.85
N ASP A 24 4.20 -16.48 0.64
CA ASP A 24 5.02 -17.43 1.39
C ASP A 24 6.46 -17.51 0.85
N PRO A 25 7.47 -17.46 1.75
CA PRO A 25 8.86 -17.68 1.41
C PRO A 25 9.24 -18.97 0.67
N ARG A 26 8.49 -20.05 0.88
CA ARG A 26 8.84 -21.37 0.32
C ARG A 26 8.23 -21.65 -1.05
N GLU A 27 7.42 -20.73 -1.57
CA GLU A 27 6.74 -20.92 -2.84
C GLU A 27 7.62 -20.47 -4.02
N LYS A 28 8.18 -21.46 -4.74
CA LYS A 28 9.04 -21.24 -5.93
C LYS A 28 8.28 -20.89 -7.21
N SER A 29 6.95 -20.88 -7.16
CA SER A 29 6.07 -20.54 -8.27
C SER A 29 5.71 -19.06 -8.23
N THR A 30 6.06 -18.30 -9.27
CA THR A 30 5.74 -16.89 -9.36
C THR A 30 4.29 -16.63 -9.79
N THR A 31 3.56 -17.67 -10.23
CA THR A 31 2.21 -17.58 -10.80
C THR A 31 1.22 -16.85 -9.88
N LYS A 32 1.28 -17.10 -8.56
CA LYS A 32 0.40 -16.41 -7.59
C LYS A 32 0.68 -14.91 -7.51
N TYR A 33 1.96 -14.52 -7.48
CA TYR A 33 2.36 -13.12 -7.42
C TYR A 33 1.98 -12.39 -8.70
N PHE A 34 2.20 -13.01 -9.86
CA PHE A 34 1.79 -12.48 -11.15
C PHE A 34 0.27 -12.30 -11.26
N ALA A 35 -0.52 -13.29 -10.81
CA ALA A 35 -1.97 -13.21 -10.85
C ALA A 35 -2.51 -12.02 -10.04
N VAL A 36 -1.98 -11.79 -8.84
CA VAL A 36 -2.39 -10.65 -8.00
C VAL A 36 -1.96 -9.32 -8.61
N ALA A 37 -0.71 -9.21 -9.06
CA ALA A 37 -0.23 -7.97 -9.66
C ALA A 37 -0.95 -7.65 -10.96
N PHE A 38 -1.25 -8.66 -11.78
CA PHE A 38 -2.08 -8.52 -12.98
C PHE A 38 -3.48 -8.00 -12.64
N LEU A 39 -4.19 -8.65 -11.71
CA LEU A 39 -5.54 -8.22 -11.32
C LEU A 39 -5.56 -6.80 -10.74
N THR A 40 -4.55 -6.46 -9.95
CA THR A 40 -4.42 -5.13 -9.35
C THR A 40 -4.05 -4.08 -10.39
N ALA A 41 -3.13 -4.38 -11.31
CA ALA A 41 -2.78 -3.52 -12.44
C ALA A 41 -3.99 -3.30 -13.36
N ALA A 42 -4.75 -4.35 -13.65
CA ALA A 42 -5.96 -4.27 -14.47
C ALA A 42 -7.01 -3.37 -13.83
N ALA A 43 -7.32 -3.57 -12.54
CA ALA A 43 -8.25 -2.72 -11.80
C ALA A 43 -7.80 -1.25 -11.77
N SER A 44 -6.51 -1.01 -11.49
CA SER A 44 -5.92 0.32 -11.47
C SER A 44 -6.00 1.01 -12.83
N THR A 45 -5.74 0.26 -13.90
CA THR A 45 -5.82 0.74 -15.29
C THR A 45 -7.25 1.16 -15.63
N VAL A 46 -8.25 0.34 -15.32
CA VAL A 46 -9.67 0.68 -15.54
C VAL A 46 -10.05 1.97 -14.81
N VAL A 47 -9.64 2.14 -13.55
CA VAL A 47 -9.92 3.36 -12.78
C VAL A 47 -9.24 4.58 -13.40
N ILE A 48 -7.97 4.48 -13.78
CA ILE A 48 -7.23 5.58 -14.43
C ILE A 48 -7.91 5.99 -15.74
N PHE A 49 -8.30 5.02 -16.58
CA PHE A 49 -9.01 5.31 -17.82
C PHE A 49 -10.38 5.97 -17.56
N ALA A 50 -11.16 5.46 -16.61
CA ALA A 50 -12.45 6.04 -16.25
C ALA A 50 -12.31 7.50 -15.75
N TYR A 51 -11.31 7.79 -14.92
CA TYR A 51 -11.05 9.15 -14.45
C TYR A 51 -10.46 10.06 -15.54
N SER A 52 -9.63 9.54 -16.45
CA SER A 52 -9.12 10.32 -17.60
C SER A 52 -10.23 10.76 -18.55
N TYR A 53 -11.34 9.99 -18.62
CA TYR A 53 -12.52 10.38 -19.37
C TYR A 53 -13.29 11.55 -18.71
N ILE A 54 -13.25 11.63 -17.38
CA ILE A 54 -13.97 12.65 -16.59
C ILE A 54 -13.12 13.91 -16.39
N ASP A 55 -11.80 13.77 -16.25
CA ASP A 55 -10.84 14.85 -16.06
C ASP A 55 -9.67 14.72 -17.04
N GLN A 56 -9.69 15.55 -18.09
CA GLN A 56 -8.69 15.57 -19.17
C GLN A 56 -7.28 15.95 -18.69
N ARG A 57 -7.10 16.36 -17.43
CA ARG A 57 -5.78 16.63 -16.84
C ARG A 57 -5.04 15.35 -16.41
N ILE A 58 -5.67 14.19 -16.49
CA ILE A 58 -5.09 12.90 -16.10
C ILE A 58 -4.58 12.18 -17.36
N SER A 59 -3.26 12.06 -17.50
CA SER A 59 -2.62 11.39 -18.63
C SER A 59 -2.85 9.88 -18.62
N SER A 60 -3.14 9.29 -19.78
CA SER A 60 -3.27 7.84 -19.95
C SER A 60 -1.93 7.10 -19.81
N LEU A 61 -0.80 7.79 -19.98
CA LEU A 61 0.55 7.22 -19.81
C LEU A 61 0.88 6.83 -18.37
N VAL A 62 0.08 7.32 -17.42
CA VAL A 62 0.08 6.88 -16.02
C VAL A 62 -0.21 5.40 -15.89
N ALA A 63 -1.10 4.86 -16.74
CA ALA A 63 -1.42 3.44 -16.72
C ALA A 63 -0.19 2.58 -17.05
N VAL A 64 0.65 3.01 -18.00
CA VAL A 64 1.90 2.33 -18.36
C VAL A 64 2.86 2.28 -17.17
N PHE A 65 2.99 3.40 -16.46
CA PHE A 65 3.81 3.49 -15.27
C PHE A 65 3.30 2.57 -14.13
N VAL A 66 1.98 2.50 -13.94
CA VAL A 66 1.33 1.65 -12.94
C VAL A 66 1.46 0.16 -13.26
N ILE A 67 1.32 -0.22 -14.53
CA ILE A 67 1.52 -1.61 -14.98
C ILE A 67 2.97 -2.05 -14.73
N THR A 68 3.94 -1.25 -15.18
CA THR A 68 5.36 -1.57 -15.02
C THR A 68 5.78 -1.65 -13.56
N THR A 69 5.18 -0.82 -12.70
CA THR A 69 5.49 -0.82 -11.27
C THR A 69 4.91 -2.03 -10.55
N GLY A 70 3.77 -2.54 -11.00
CA GLY A 70 3.21 -3.79 -10.47
C GLY A 70 4.16 -4.95 -10.59
N LEU A 71 4.88 -5.02 -11.71
CA LEU A 71 5.90 -6.01 -11.93
C LEU A 71 7.08 -5.86 -10.95
N THR A 72 7.53 -4.63 -10.63
CA THR A 72 8.57 -4.45 -9.60
C THR A 72 8.14 -4.94 -8.22
N TYR A 73 6.86 -4.79 -7.86
CA TYR A 73 6.35 -5.29 -6.59
C TYR A 73 6.20 -6.81 -6.55
N VAL A 74 5.88 -7.46 -7.66
CA VAL A 74 5.94 -8.94 -7.81
C VAL A 74 7.34 -9.43 -7.51
N LEU A 75 8.32 -8.85 -8.19
CA LEU A 75 9.72 -9.22 -8.06
C LEU A 75 10.24 -8.97 -6.64
N GLY A 76 9.87 -7.83 -6.05
CA GLY A 76 10.20 -7.55 -4.67
C GLY A 76 9.50 -8.48 -3.68
N GLY A 77 8.26 -8.90 -3.95
CA GLY A 77 7.55 -9.94 -3.21
C GLY A 77 8.29 -11.27 -3.23
N ILE A 78 8.73 -11.71 -4.40
CA ILE A 78 9.49 -12.96 -4.61
C ILE A 78 10.86 -12.92 -3.92
N LEU A 79 11.61 -11.82 -4.05
CA LEU A 79 12.92 -11.69 -3.40
C LEU A 79 12.80 -11.73 -1.87
N ARG A 80 11.79 -11.08 -1.30
CA ARG A 80 11.57 -11.12 0.16
C ARG A 80 11.05 -12.46 0.65
N SER A 81 10.16 -13.07 -0.11
CA SER A 81 9.71 -14.41 0.19
C SER A 81 10.91 -15.36 0.14
N SER A 82 11.82 -15.26 -0.82
CA SER A 82 13.05 -16.07 -0.80
C SER A 82 14.01 -15.84 0.39
N GLY A 83 13.70 -14.93 1.33
CA GLY A 83 14.58 -14.55 2.45
C GLY A 83 15.74 -13.66 2.03
N ARG A 84 15.79 -13.24 0.76
CA ARG A 84 16.84 -12.39 0.20
C ARG A 84 16.54 -10.91 0.41
N THR A 85 16.36 -10.52 1.66
CA THR A 85 16.04 -9.14 2.05
C THR A 85 17.10 -8.16 1.54
N PHE A 86 18.39 -8.51 1.55
CA PHE A 86 19.46 -7.64 1.04
C PHE A 86 19.37 -7.44 -0.47
N ALA A 87 19.12 -8.51 -1.24
CA ALA A 87 18.91 -8.41 -2.68
C ALA A 87 17.69 -7.55 -2.98
N PHE A 88 16.58 -7.76 -2.27
CA PHE A 88 15.38 -6.92 -2.36
C PHE A 88 15.68 -5.44 -2.10
N LEU A 89 16.34 -5.10 -0.98
CA LEU A 89 16.64 -3.72 -0.61
C LEU A 89 17.55 -3.03 -1.63
N THR A 90 18.57 -3.75 -2.09
CA THR A 90 19.51 -3.25 -3.12
C THR A 90 18.77 -2.98 -4.43
N THR A 91 17.95 -3.94 -4.84
CA THR A 91 17.10 -3.88 -6.04
C THR A 91 16.11 -2.72 -5.94
N GLU A 92 15.34 -2.61 -4.86
CA GLU A 92 14.37 -1.53 -4.65
C GLU A 92 15.04 -0.15 -4.62
N THR A 93 16.19 -0.01 -3.93
CA THR A 93 16.91 1.26 -3.81
C THR A 93 17.50 1.71 -5.14
N LEU A 94 18.26 0.84 -5.80
CA LEU A 94 18.88 1.14 -7.10
C LEU A 94 17.82 1.42 -8.17
N PHE A 95 16.75 0.64 -8.20
CA PHE A 95 15.69 0.81 -9.18
C PHE A 95 14.87 2.07 -8.94
N THR A 96 14.65 2.42 -7.68
CA THR A 96 14.00 3.69 -7.34
C THR A 96 14.85 4.86 -7.80
N LEU A 97 16.16 4.82 -7.55
CA LEU A 97 17.09 5.86 -8.00
C LEU A 97 17.11 5.98 -9.53
N VAL A 98 17.29 4.87 -10.25
CA VAL A 98 17.31 4.85 -11.73
C VAL A 98 16.01 5.37 -12.30
N LYS A 99 14.87 4.90 -11.78
CA LYS A 99 13.54 5.34 -12.20
C LYS A 99 13.37 6.85 -12.06
N TRP A 100 13.64 7.40 -10.89
CA TRP A 100 13.45 8.84 -10.65
C TRP A 100 14.44 9.69 -11.43
N THR A 101 15.67 9.22 -11.61
CA THR A 101 16.67 9.88 -12.47
C THR A 101 16.16 9.95 -13.91
N LEU A 102 15.65 8.86 -14.46
CA LEU A 102 15.11 8.83 -15.83
C LEU A 102 13.83 9.68 -15.96
N GLY A 103 12.95 9.67 -14.95
CA GLY A 103 11.79 10.55 -14.91
C GLY A 103 12.17 12.03 -14.90
N ALA A 104 13.13 12.43 -14.07
CA ALA A 104 13.64 13.80 -14.00
C ALA A 104 14.36 14.23 -15.28
N THR A 105 15.16 13.31 -15.85
CA THR A 105 15.88 13.54 -17.11
C THR A 105 14.91 13.73 -18.27
N ALA A 106 13.88 12.89 -18.37
CA ALA A 106 12.84 13.04 -19.39
C ALA A 106 12.01 14.33 -19.18
N ALA A 107 11.74 14.71 -17.93
CA ALA A 107 11.12 16.01 -17.62
C ALA A 107 11.95 17.17 -18.16
N TYR A 108 13.26 17.14 -17.91
CA TYR A 108 14.21 18.19 -18.26
C TYR A 108 14.35 18.35 -19.78
N PHE A 109 14.52 17.26 -20.52
CA PHE A 109 14.78 17.32 -21.96
C PHE A 109 13.53 17.58 -22.81
N PHE A 110 12.36 17.10 -22.39
CA PHE A 110 11.15 17.16 -23.21
C PHE A 110 10.12 18.19 -22.73
N ILE A 111 10.35 18.85 -21.59
CA ILE A 111 9.50 19.90 -21.00
C ILE A 111 8.01 19.49 -21.04
N SER A 112 7.73 18.24 -20.68
CA SER A 112 6.39 17.66 -20.73
C SER A 112 6.17 16.73 -19.55
N THR A 113 4.99 16.83 -18.93
CA THR A 113 4.55 15.92 -17.86
C THR A 113 4.39 14.48 -18.36
N ASP A 114 4.07 14.29 -19.63
CA ASP A 114 3.95 12.95 -20.24
C ASP A 114 5.31 12.27 -20.38
N ALA A 115 6.35 13.06 -20.69
CA ALA A 115 7.71 12.56 -20.75
C ALA A 115 8.21 12.04 -19.39
N ILE A 116 7.74 12.63 -18.28
CA ILE A 116 8.02 12.14 -16.92
C ILE A 116 7.53 10.69 -16.78
N PHE A 117 6.28 10.41 -17.14
CA PHE A 117 5.69 9.07 -16.99
C PHE A 117 6.34 8.03 -17.90
N ILE A 118 6.75 8.43 -19.10
CA ILE A 118 7.51 7.58 -20.01
C ILE A 118 8.89 7.25 -19.40
N GLY A 119 9.62 8.25 -18.92
CA GLY A 119 10.93 8.05 -18.28
C GLY A 119 10.84 7.16 -17.04
N LEU A 120 9.82 7.37 -16.21
CA LEU A 120 9.53 6.53 -15.05
C LEU A 120 9.19 5.08 -15.45
N ALA A 121 8.38 4.87 -16.49
CA ALA A 121 8.03 3.53 -16.98
C ALA A 121 9.24 2.78 -17.56
N ILE A 122 10.11 3.47 -18.32
CA ILE A 122 11.35 2.90 -18.86
C ILE A 122 12.26 2.44 -17.72
N GLY A 123 12.52 3.32 -16.73
CA GLY A 123 13.36 2.96 -15.59
C GLY A 123 12.81 1.80 -14.78
N THR A 124 11.50 1.73 -14.62
CA THR A 124 10.80 0.63 -13.96
C THR A 124 10.90 -0.68 -14.75
N SER A 125 10.88 -0.61 -16.08
CA SER A 125 10.99 -1.78 -16.95
C SER A 125 12.40 -2.36 -16.94
N LEU A 126 13.42 -1.50 -17.00
CA LEU A 126 14.83 -1.88 -16.86
C LEU A 126 15.10 -2.57 -15.51
N ALA A 127 14.58 -1.97 -14.45
CA ALA A 127 14.55 -2.54 -13.11
C ALA A 127 13.94 -3.95 -13.09
N CYS A 128 12.74 -4.12 -13.66
CA CYS A 128 12.10 -5.43 -13.74
C CYS A 128 12.99 -6.47 -14.43
N THR A 129 13.58 -6.15 -15.59
CA THR A 129 14.43 -7.07 -16.35
C THR A 129 15.65 -7.56 -15.55
N ILE A 130 16.30 -6.65 -14.81
CA ILE A 130 17.43 -6.99 -13.95
C ILE A 130 16.99 -7.95 -12.82
N ALA A 131 15.91 -7.61 -12.11
CA ALA A 131 15.41 -8.48 -11.04
C ALA A 131 14.91 -9.84 -11.55
N PHE A 132 14.26 -9.89 -12.72
CA PHE A 132 13.89 -11.14 -13.37
C PHE A 132 15.10 -12.02 -13.67
N SER A 133 16.18 -11.42 -14.17
CA SER A 133 17.41 -12.15 -14.50
C SER A 133 18.04 -12.79 -13.27
N ILE A 134 17.99 -12.10 -12.12
CA ILE A 134 18.46 -12.64 -10.83
C ILE A 134 17.57 -13.82 -10.39
N ILE A 135 16.25 -13.62 -10.40
CA ILE A 135 15.27 -14.62 -9.94
C ILE A 135 15.34 -15.91 -10.79
N ILE A 136 15.49 -15.80 -12.11
CA ILE A 136 15.63 -16.96 -13.01
C ILE A 136 16.94 -17.71 -12.73
N LYS A 137 18.05 -16.99 -12.54
CA LYS A 137 19.35 -17.61 -12.16
C LYS A 137 19.27 -18.38 -10.85
N ASP A 138 18.40 -17.95 -9.93
CA ASP A 138 18.17 -18.60 -8.64
C ASP A 138 17.21 -19.82 -8.71
N GLY A 139 16.78 -20.23 -9.90
CA GLY A 139 15.96 -21.42 -10.11
C GLY A 139 14.47 -21.24 -9.81
N TYR A 140 13.97 -20.01 -9.79
CA TYR A 140 12.53 -19.74 -9.81
C TYR A 140 12.00 -19.90 -11.23
N SER A 141 10.90 -20.63 -11.37
CA SER A 141 10.18 -20.75 -12.65
C SER A 141 9.10 -19.68 -12.75
N LEU A 142 8.98 -19.08 -13.94
CA LEU A 142 7.90 -18.13 -14.27
C LEU A 142 6.52 -18.81 -14.21
N PHE A 143 6.47 -20.10 -14.53
CA PHE A 143 5.25 -20.90 -14.60
C PHE A 143 5.47 -22.27 -13.99
N GLN A 144 4.57 -22.70 -13.10
CA GLN A 144 4.46 -24.11 -12.75
C GLN A 144 3.82 -24.85 -13.92
N GLU A 145 4.55 -25.80 -14.52
CA GLU A 145 4.08 -26.60 -15.66
C GLU A 145 2.84 -27.46 -15.35
N LYS A 146 2.41 -27.60 -14.09
CA LYS A 146 1.24 -28.40 -13.67
C LYS A 146 0.45 -27.76 -12.53
N THR A 147 -0.12 -26.57 -12.74
CA THR A 147 -1.11 -26.01 -11.79
C THR A 147 -2.51 -26.42 -12.22
N SER A 148 -3.28 -27.09 -11.35
CA SER A 148 -4.65 -27.47 -11.70
C SER A 148 -5.56 -26.25 -11.89
N ALA A 149 -6.56 -26.34 -12.77
CA ALA A 149 -7.51 -25.24 -13.00
C ALA A 149 -8.24 -24.81 -11.70
N LEU A 150 -8.50 -25.77 -10.80
CA LEU A 150 -9.10 -25.51 -9.49
C LEU A 150 -8.18 -24.66 -8.59
N GLU A 151 -6.88 -24.95 -8.60
CA GLU A 151 -5.89 -24.19 -7.85
C GLU A 151 -5.70 -22.78 -8.41
N ILE A 152 -5.65 -22.64 -9.74
CA ILE A 152 -5.64 -21.33 -10.42
C ILE A 152 -6.87 -20.50 -10.01
N ARG A 153 -8.06 -21.10 -10.01
CA ARG A 153 -9.29 -20.40 -9.58
C ARG A 153 -9.24 -19.94 -8.13
N LYS A 154 -8.71 -20.77 -7.21
CA LYS A 154 -8.52 -20.39 -5.80
C LYS A 154 -7.53 -19.23 -5.64
N ILE A 155 -6.44 -19.26 -6.39
CA ILE A 155 -5.41 -18.21 -6.41
C ILE A 155 -5.98 -16.90 -6.93
N LEU A 156 -6.67 -16.93 -8.07
CA LEU A 156 -7.31 -15.74 -8.65
C LEU A 156 -8.38 -15.19 -7.71
N GLY A 157 -9.18 -16.05 -7.08
CA GLY A 157 -10.16 -15.64 -6.07
C GLY A 157 -9.52 -14.95 -4.88
N PHE A 158 -8.44 -15.51 -4.32
CA PHE A 158 -7.68 -14.88 -3.25
C PHE A 158 -7.10 -13.53 -3.69
N GLY A 159 -6.46 -13.50 -4.86
CA GLY A 159 -5.88 -12.31 -5.49
C GLY A 159 -6.88 -11.19 -5.75
N PHE A 160 -8.11 -11.54 -6.09
CA PHE A 160 -9.20 -10.58 -6.28
C PHE A 160 -9.59 -9.88 -4.97
N PHE A 161 -9.80 -10.63 -3.87
CA PHE A 161 -10.10 -10.02 -2.55
C PHE A 161 -8.97 -9.14 -2.05
N LEU A 162 -7.75 -9.55 -2.36
CA LEU A 162 -6.51 -8.85 -2.11
C LEU A 162 -6.43 -7.52 -2.88
N ALA A 163 -6.75 -7.51 -4.18
CA ALA A 163 -6.86 -6.27 -4.95
C ALA A 163 -7.95 -5.34 -4.39
N ILE A 164 -9.09 -5.88 -3.94
CA ILE A 164 -10.15 -5.09 -3.29
C ILE A 164 -9.66 -4.45 -1.98
N ASN A 165 -8.94 -5.21 -1.15
CA ASN A 165 -8.32 -4.68 0.08
C ASN A 165 -7.39 -3.50 -0.23
N ASP A 166 -6.57 -3.63 -1.28
CA ASP A 166 -5.65 -2.57 -1.68
C ASP A 166 -6.39 -1.33 -2.17
N PHE A 167 -7.40 -1.51 -3.02
CA PHE A 167 -8.22 -0.43 -3.55
C PHE A 167 -8.87 0.39 -2.43
N PHE A 168 -9.62 -0.25 -1.54
CA PHE A 168 -10.29 0.45 -0.46
C PHE A 168 -9.32 0.95 0.61
N GLY A 169 -8.25 0.20 0.89
CA GLY A 169 -7.19 0.63 1.80
C GLY A 169 -6.52 1.91 1.30
N SER A 170 -6.20 1.97 0.01
CA SER A 170 -5.63 3.16 -0.60
C SER A 170 -6.65 4.30 -0.71
N GLY A 171 -7.92 3.99 -0.95
CA GLY A 171 -9.01 4.95 -0.84
C GLY A 171 -9.02 5.63 0.55
N LEU A 172 -8.93 4.87 1.63
CA LEU A 172 -8.84 5.41 3.00
C LEU A 172 -7.61 6.30 3.21
N MET A 173 -6.50 6.03 2.52
CA MET A 173 -5.28 6.82 2.68
C MET A 173 -5.33 8.17 1.96
N TYR A 174 -6.13 8.28 0.89
CA TYR A 174 -5.95 9.33 -0.09
C TYR A 174 -7.23 10.03 -0.55
N VAL A 175 -8.42 9.41 -0.49
CA VAL A 175 -9.63 9.98 -1.10
C VAL A 175 -10.02 11.34 -0.53
N ASP A 176 -9.65 11.59 0.72
CA ASP A 176 -9.94 12.81 1.47
C ASP A 176 -9.31 14.06 0.88
N ARG A 177 -8.21 13.96 0.14
CA ARG A 177 -7.59 15.15 -0.45
C ARG A 177 -8.36 15.67 -1.68
N LEU A 178 -9.37 14.95 -2.17
CA LEU A 178 -10.33 15.44 -3.17
C LEU A 178 -11.38 16.39 -2.59
N TRP A 179 -11.46 16.50 -1.27
CA TRP A 179 -12.52 17.23 -0.58
C TRP A 179 -12.18 18.70 -0.29
N PHE A 180 -10.93 19.12 -0.53
CA PHE A 180 -10.48 20.49 -0.31
C PHE A 180 -10.36 21.22 -1.66
N SER A 181 -11.29 22.15 -1.90
CA SER A 181 -11.36 22.95 -3.12
C SER A 181 -10.56 24.26 -3.03
N ASP A 182 -10.42 24.83 -1.84
CA ASP A 182 -9.55 26.00 -1.61
C ASP A 182 -8.08 25.61 -1.84
N ALA A 183 -7.39 26.37 -2.70
CA ALA A 183 -6.04 26.03 -3.13
C ALA A 183 -5.03 25.98 -1.98
N THR A 184 -5.15 26.89 -1.00
CA THR A 184 -4.21 27.01 0.12
C THR A 184 -4.44 25.89 1.14
N VAL A 185 -5.71 25.60 1.46
CA VAL A 185 -6.09 24.49 2.35
C VAL A 185 -5.73 23.15 1.71
N SER A 186 -6.02 22.99 0.41
CA SER A 186 -5.74 21.78 -0.35
C SER A 186 -4.24 21.46 -0.38
N GLU A 187 -3.40 22.44 -0.67
CA GLU A 187 -1.96 22.25 -0.73
C GLU A 187 -1.36 21.89 0.63
N SER A 188 -1.75 22.62 1.67
CA SER A 188 -1.38 22.36 3.06
C SER A 188 -1.72 20.95 3.51
N TYR A 189 -2.95 20.53 3.20
CA TYR A 189 -3.43 19.19 3.50
C TYR A 189 -2.66 18.11 2.75
N ILE A 190 -2.39 18.31 1.46
CA ILE A 190 -1.65 17.35 0.64
C ILE A 190 -0.23 17.13 1.17
N ILE A 191 0.47 18.22 1.54
CA ILE A 191 1.83 18.14 2.11
C ILE A 191 1.80 17.38 3.43
N ALA A 192 0.96 17.80 4.38
CA ALA A 192 0.83 17.14 5.68
C ALA A 192 0.42 15.67 5.55
N SER A 193 -0.53 15.38 4.67
CA SER A 193 -1.01 14.04 4.39
C SER A 193 0.08 13.15 3.80
N ASN A 194 0.90 13.68 2.88
CA ASN A 194 2.03 12.96 2.32
C ASN A 194 3.07 12.63 3.38
N ILE A 195 3.48 13.61 4.19
CA ILE A 195 4.49 13.41 5.25
C ILE A 195 4.00 12.33 6.22
N GLY A 196 2.77 12.47 6.75
CA GLY A 196 2.22 11.51 7.71
C GLY A 196 2.03 10.10 7.12
N ASN A 197 1.54 10.01 5.88
CA ASN A 197 1.39 8.72 5.20
C ASN A 197 2.75 8.05 4.96
N GLN A 198 3.78 8.80 4.57
CA GLN A 198 5.11 8.25 4.27
C GLN A 198 5.84 7.77 5.53
N ILE A 199 5.84 8.57 6.61
CA ILE A 199 6.46 8.18 7.88
C ILE A 199 5.88 6.85 8.38
N SER A 200 4.53 6.78 8.45
CA SER A 200 3.85 5.55 8.85
C SER A 200 4.10 4.41 7.85
N SER A 201 4.11 4.67 6.55
CA SER A 201 4.33 3.64 5.53
C SER A 201 5.71 3.01 5.57
N VAL A 202 6.74 3.79 5.87
CA VAL A 202 8.11 3.28 6.03
C VAL A 202 8.21 2.40 7.27
N ILE A 203 7.83 2.93 8.44
CA ILE A 203 8.03 2.23 9.72
C ILE A 203 7.07 1.04 9.85
N MET A 204 5.77 1.27 9.67
CA MET A 204 4.76 0.21 9.81
C MET A 204 4.78 -0.76 8.63
N GLY A 205 5.08 -0.27 7.43
CA GLY A 205 5.28 -1.14 6.28
C GLY A 205 6.44 -2.10 6.52
N ALA A 206 7.59 -1.61 6.99
CA ALA A 206 8.73 -2.46 7.34
C ALA A 206 8.40 -3.46 8.45
N PHE A 207 7.68 -3.03 9.49
CA PHE A 207 7.18 -3.93 10.53
C PHE A 207 6.33 -5.07 9.95
N LEU A 208 5.32 -4.77 9.14
CA LEU A 208 4.47 -5.79 8.51
C LEU A 208 5.24 -6.71 7.55
N MET A 209 6.21 -6.17 6.82
CA MET A 209 7.07 -6.94 5.93
C MET A 209 7.90 -7.99 6.67
N VAL A 210 8.23 -7.76 7.94
CA VAL A 210 8.93 -8.76 8.78
C VAL A 210 7.95 -9.72 9.43
N VAL A 211 6.83 -9.21 9.93
CA VAL A 211 5.93 -10.00 10.76
C VAL A 211 5.12 -11.01 9.97
N PHE A 212 4.56 -10.62 8.82
CA PHE A 212 3.72 -11.56 8.06
C PHE A 212 4.47 -12.83 7.62
N PRO A 213 5.65 -12.76 6.96
CA PRO A 213 6.34 -13.97 6.51
C PRO A 213 6.67 -14.92 7.66
N ARG A 214 7.04 -14.38 8.83
CA ARG A 214 7.33 -15.17 10.03
C ARG A 214 6.09 -15.90 10.55
N ILE A 215 4.96 -15.20 10.67
CA ILE A 215 3.70 -15.81 11.12
C ILE A 215 3.21 -16.85 10.11
N SER A 216 3.25 -16.52 8.81
CA SER A 216 2.83 -17.40 7.72
C SER A 216 3.66 -18.69 7.68
N THR A 217 4.98 -18.57 7.84
CA THR A 217 5.89 -19.74 7.89
C THR A 217 5.55 -20.65 9.07
N GLN A 218 5.36 -20.08 10.27
CA GLN A 218 4.99 -20.86 11.45
C GLN A 218 3.63 -21.54 11.30
N TYR A 219 2.64 -20.87 10.70
CA TYR A 219 1.34 -21.47 10.43
C TYR A 219 1.48 -22.71 9.54
N LYS A 220 2.22 -22.59 8.44
CA LYS A 220 2.42 -23.69 7.49
C LYS A 220 3.27 -24.83 8.03
N SER A 221 4.18 -24.55 8.95
CA SER A 221 5.00 -25.59 9.60
C SER A 221 4.33 -26.23 10.82
N GLY A 222 3.05 -25.94 11.08
CA GLY A 222 2.35 -26.41 12.28
C GLY A 222 2.90 -25.83 13.60
N GLY A 223 3.67 -24.75 13.53
CA GLY A 223 4.26 -24.08 14.69
C GLY A 223 3.28 -23.16 15.43
N ALA A 224 3.75 -22.57 16.53
CA ALA A 224 2.97 -21.70 17.42
C ALA A 224 2.74 -20.27 16.86
N TRP A 225 2.13 -20.17 15.67
CA TRP A 225 1.91 -18.90 14.95
C TRP A 225 1.06 -17.90 15.74
N GLU A 226 0.09 -18.36 16.55
CA GLU A 226 -0.76 -17.51 17.39
C GLU A 226 0.05 -16.79 18.48
N ALA A 227 1.01 -17.48 19.09
CA ALA A 227 1.89 -16.90 20.12
C ALA A 227 2.77 -15.80 19.51
N SER A 228 3.31 -16.05 18.31
CA SER A 228 4.06 -15.04 17.55
C SER A 228 3.17 -13.85 17.16
N PHE A 229 1.95 -14.08 16.68
CA PHE A 229 1.00 -13.01 16.37
C PHE A 229 0.72 -12.14 17.59
N LYS A 230 0.41 -12.73 18.75
CA LYS A 230 0.19 -12.00 20.02
C LYS A 230 1.45 -11.25 20.47
N LYS A 231 2.63 -11.84 20.30
CA LYS A 231 3.91 -11.17 20.59
C LYS A 231 4.07 -9.90 19.76
N TYR A 232 3.86 -9.98 18.44
CA TYR A 232 3.98 -8.83 17.55
C TYR A 232 2.86 -7.80 17.78
N LEU A 233 1.65 -8.23 18.14
CA LEU A 233 0.57 -7.32 18.53
C LEU A 233 0.97 -6.44 19.72
N LYS A 234 1.65 -7.01 20.72
CA LYS A 234 2.17 -6.27 21.88
C LYS A 234 3.28 -5.27 21.51
N LEU A 235 4.03 -5.53 20.44
CA LEU A 235 5.10 -4.64 19.96
C LEU A 235 4.55 -3.48 19.10
N PHE A 236 3.38 -3.65 18.48
CA PHE A 236 2.78 -2.67 17.58
C PHE A 236 2.70 -1.24 18.18
N PRO A 237 2.26 -1.02 19.44
CA PRO A 237 2.21 0.31 20.02
C PRO A 237 3.57 1.02 20.06
N GLY A 238 4.67 0.29 20.29
CA GLY A 238 6.01 0.88 20.28
C GLY A 238 6.40 1.43 18.91
N PHE A 239 6.08 0.70 17.83
CA PHE A 239 6.27 1.18 16.46
C PHE A 239 5.35 2.37 16.15
N ALA A 240 4.11 2.39 16.66
CA ALA A 240 3.16 3.49 16.46
C ALA A 240 3.64 4.78 17.13
N LEU A 241 4.14 4.67 18.37
CA LEU A 241 4.78 5.79 19.06
C LEU A 241 6.02 6.28 18.32
N THR A 242 6.80 5.37 17.73
CA THR A 242 7.95 5.75 16.90
C THR A 242 7.52 6.55 15.66
N CYS A 243 6.44 6.16 14.98
CA CYS A 243 5.87 6.95 13.88
C CYS A 243 5.44 8.35 14.35
N CYS A 244 4.72 8.44 15.48
CA CYS A 244 4.25 9.71 16.02
C CYS A 244 5.42 10.61 16.43
N ALA A 245 6.46 10.06 17.07
CA ALA A 245 7.67 10.81 17.42
C ALA A 245 8.41 11.29 16.17
N ALA A 246 8.62 10.42 15.18
CA ALA A 246 9.25 10.79 13.92
C ALA A 246 8.46 11.90 13.18
N SER A 247 7.13 11.85 13.24
CA SER A 247 6.26 12.89 12.67
C SER A 247 6.33 14.19 13.47
N TYR A 248 6.29 14.12 14.80
CA TYR A 248 6.39 15.28 15.68
C TYR A 248 7.70 16.05 15.48
N PHE A 249 8.83 15.34 15.42
CA PHE A 249 10.14 15.97 15.23
C PHE A 249 10.43 16.28 13.76
N GLY A 250 10.04 15.43 12.82
CA GLY A 250 10.43 15.55 11.41
C GLY A 250 9.49 16.41 10.55
N ALA A 251 8.19 16.41 10.84
CA ALA A 251 7.22 17.13 10.01
C ALA A 251 7.44 18.65 9.97
N PRO A 252 7.76 19.35 11.08
CA PRO A 252 8.04 20.79 11.03
C PRO A 252 9.13 21.15 10.02
N TYR A 253 10.28 20.49 10.09
CA TYR A 253 11.42 20.76 9.19
C TYR A 253 11.11 20.39 7.74
N LEU A 254 10.39 19.29 7.49
CA LEU A 254 10.02 18.88 6.14
C LEU A 254 9.01 19.85 5.52
N ILE A 255 8.04 20.35 6.30
CA ILE A 255 7.07 21.35 5.83
C ILE A 255 7.79 22.66 5.54
N GLU A 256 8.66 23.13 6.45
CA GLU A 256 9.45 24.34 6.26
C GLU A 256 10.31 24.25 4.98
N PHE A 257 10.97 23.11 4.75
CA PHE A 257 11.77 22.87 3.56
C PHE A 257 10.95 22.87 2.27
N ILE A 258 9.76 22.24 2.27
CA ILE A 258 8.91 22.15 1.07
C ILE A 258 8.21 23.48 0.78
N LYS A 259 7.68 24.14 1.82
CA LYS A 259 6.93 25.38 1.71
C LYS A 259 7.00 26.20 3.02
N PRO A 260 7.95 27.14 3.13
CA PRO A 260 8.17 27.92 4.35
C PRO A 260 6.94 28.71 4.85
N SER A 261 6.04 29.10 3.95
CA SER A 261 4.82 29.85 4.27
C SER A 261 3.75 29.04 5.00
N LEU A 262 3.96 27.73 5.25
CA LEU A 262 2.99 26.79 5.81
C LEU A 262 3.40 26.25 7.21
N TYR A 263 4.20 26.99 7.96
CA TYR A 263 4.78 26.56 9.24
C TYR A 263 3.75 26.15 10.32
N GLU A 264 2.48 26.59 10.21
CA GLU A 264 1.44 26.29 11.21
C GLU A 264 0.79 24.89 11.10
N ILE A 265 1.21 24.05 10.14
CA ILE A 265 0.56 22.75 9.82
C ILE A 265 1.13 21.45 10.47
N PRO A 266 2.23 21.43 11.28
CA PRO A 266 2.81 20.18 11.78
C PRO A 266 1.85 19.24 12.54
N HIS A 267 0.86 19.78 13.27
CA HIS A 267 -0.12 18.97 14.00
C HIS A 267 -1.00 18.12 13.08
N LEU A 268 -1.31 18.63 11.88
CA LEU A 268 -2.09 17.89 10.89
C LEU A 268 -1.31 16.66 10.38
N ALA A 269 0.00 16.79 10.18
CA ALA A 269 0.85 15.68 9.76
C ALA A 269 0.88 14.57 10.83
N ILE A 270 0.93 14.94 12.12
CA ILE A 270 0.84 13.99 13.23
C ILE A 270 -0.52 13.29 13.24
N LEU A 271 -1.63 14.02 13.09
CA LEU A 271 -2.97 13.42 13.02
C LEU A 271 -3.09 12.42 11.86
N VAL A 272 -2.56 12.76 10.68
CA VAL A 272 -2.53 11.82 9.55
C VAL A 272 -1.66 10.61 9.87
N THR A 273 -0.52 10.81 10.53
CA THR A 273 0.38 9.72 10.95
C THR A 273 -0.35 8.73 11.87
N VAL A 274 -1.09 9.24 12.87
CA VAL A 274 -1.90 8.45 13.80
C VAL A 274 -2.98 7.67 13.03
N SER A 275 -3.74 8.35 12.17
CA SER A 275 -4.77 7.73 11.33
C SER A 275 -4.18 6.59 10.50
N GLN A 276 -3.01 6.82 9.91
CA GLN A 276 -2.31 5.82 9.11
C GLN A 276 -1.82 4.64 9.96
N CYS A 277 -1.35 4.87 11.19
CA CYS A 277 -1.02 3.80 12.13
C CYS A 277 -2.25 2.93 12.45
N CYS A 278 -3.43 3.52 12.63
CA CYS A 278 -4.68 2.76 12.81
C CYS A 278 -5.00 1.90 11.59
N TYR A 279 -4.80 2.40 10.37
CA TYR A 279 -4.94 1.58 9.16
C TYR A 279 -3.95 0.41 9.14
N TYR A 280 -2.68 0.64 9.51
CA TYR A 280 -1.68 -0.41 9.60
C TYR A 280 -2.00 -1.46 10.68
N LEU A 281 -2.64 -1.06 11.79
CA LEU A 281 -3.16 -1.99 12.78
C LEU A 281 -4.27 -2.87 12.19
N LEU A 282 -5.18 -2.29 11.42
CA LEU A 282 -6.24 -3.05 10.75
C LEU A 282 -5.66 -4.07 9.77
N VAL A 283 -4.62 -3.70 9.01
CA VAL A 283 -3.89 -4.63 8.14
C VAL A 283 -3.19 -5.71 8.97
N PHE A 284 -2.56 -5.36 10.09
CA PHE A 284 -1.92 -6.33 10.99
C PHE A 284 -2.93 -7.35 11.52
N LEU A 285 -4.10 -6.89 11.95
CA LEU A 285 -5.21 -7.74 12.42
C LEU A 285 -5.80 -8.62 11.32
N SER A 286 -5.52 -8.31 10.05
CA SER A 286 -5.94 -9.12 8.91
C SER A 286 -5.05 -10.36 8.71
N ILE A 287 -3.85 -10.40 9.28
CA ILE A 287 -2.88 -11.50 9.08
C ILE A 287 -3.48 -12.90 9.37
N PRO A 288 -4.18 -13.15 10.50
CA PRO A 288 -4.75 -14.47 10.80
C PRO A 288 -5.77 -14.94 9.74
N TYR A 289 -6.54 -14.03 9.17
CA TYR A 289 -7.49 -14.34 8.10
C TYR A 289 -6.79 -14.71 6.80
N LEU A 290 -5.66 -14.06 6.53
CA LEU A 290 -4.96 -14.20 5.27
C LEU A 290 -4.12 -15.49 5.24
N ILE A 291 -3.43 -15.83 6.33
CA ILE A 291 -2.72 -17.11 6.44
C ILE A 291 -3.69 -18.32 6.41
N THR A 292 -4.94 -18.13 6.84
CA THR A 292 -6.00 -19.16 6.79
C THR A 292 -6.82 -19.13 5.49
N MET A 293 -6.39 -18.37 4.46
CA MET A 293 -7.05 -18.26 3.15
C MET A 293 -8.51 -17.77 3.22
N ARG A 294 -8.82 -16.90 4.18
CA ARG A 294 -10.14 -16.31 4.42
C ARG A 294 -10.13 -14.79 4.20
N PRO A 295 -9.76 -14.29 3.01
CA PRO A 295 -9.58 -12.86 2.78
C PRO A 295 -10.91 -12.08 2.82
N LYS A 296 -12.06 -12.76 2.69
CA LYS A 296 -13.40 -12.12 2.66
C LYS A 296 -13.67 -11.22 3.88
N THR A 297 -13.30 -11.66 5.07
CA THR A 297 -13.58 -10.90 6.30
C THR A 297 -12.81 -9.58 6.37
N PRO A 298 -11.47 -9.57 6.25
CA PRO A 298 -10.75 -8.29 6.20
C PRO A 298 -11.17 -7.41 5.02
N THR A 299 -11.50 -8.00 3.86
CA THR A 299 -12.06 -7.26 2.72
C THR A 299 -13.36 -6.55 3.03
N LEU A 300 -14.30 -7.23 3.67
CA LEU A 300 -15.56 -6.59 4.06
C LEU A 300 -15.31 -5.44 5.05
N ILE A 301 -14.44 -5.65 6.05
CA ILE A 301 -14.16 -4.62 7.06
C ILE A 301 -13.53 -3.38 6.42
N ILE A 302 -12.53 -3.54 5.55
CA ILE A 302 -11.88 -2.41 4.88
C ILE A 302 -12.85 -1.70 3.93
N ALA A 303 -13.65 -2.45 3.15
CA ALA A 303 -14.65 -1.89 2.25
C ALA A 303 -15.69 -1.05 3.00
N LEU A 304 -16.25 -1.60 4.09
CA LEU A 304 -17.21 -0.88 4.93
C LEU A 304 -16.58 0.35 5.58
N SER A 305 -15.34 0.26 6.05
CA SER A 305 -14.61 1.40 6.60
C SER A 305 -14.49 2.53 5.58
N PHE A 306 -14.15 2.20 4.35
CA PHE A 306 -14.03 3.17 3.26
C PHE A 306 -15.39 3.79 2.91
N ILE A 307 -16.44 3.00 2.78
CA ILE A 307 -17.79 3.49 2.46
C ILE A 307 -18.29 4.42 3.57
N LEU A 308 -18.14 4.03 4.84
CA LEU A 308 -18.50 4.87 5.99
C LEU A 308 -17.71 6.18 5.99
N PHE A 309 -16.41 6.12 5.68
CA PHE A 309 -15.57 7.30 5.59
C PHE A 309 -16.01 8.24 4.47
N LEU A 310 -16.37 7.71 3.29
CA LEU A 310 -16.92 8.52 2.19
C LEU A 310 -18.21 9.23 2.60
N ILE A 311 -19.15 8.51 3.21
CA ILE A 311 -20.43 9.08 3.65
C ILE A 311 -20.21 10.19 4.68
N LEU A 312 -19.39 9.92 5.70
CA LEU A 312 -19.12 10.88 6.75
C LEU A 312 -18.35 12.09 6.23
N GLY A 313 -17.38 11.89 5.35
CA GLY A 313 -16.66 12.98 4.69
C GLY A 313 -17.58 13.91 3.91
N GLN A 314 -18.52 13.37 3.13
CA GLN A 314 -19.51 14.16 2.39
C GLN A 314 -20.45 14.96 3.30
N ILE A 315 -20.76 14.45 4.49
CA ILE A 315 -21.54 15.19 5.49
C ILE A 315 -20.69 16.32 6.08
N LEU A 316 -19.45 16.02 6.49
CA LEU A 316 -18.56 17.00 7.12
C LEU A 316 -18.24 18.19 6.21
N ILE A 317 -17.97 17.94 4.92
CA ILE A 317 -17.69 19.00 3.95
C ILE A 317 -18.86 19.98 3.81
N LYS A 318 -20.11 19.49 3.93
CA LYS A 318 -21.32 20.32 3.84
C LYS A 318 -21.56 21.18 5.09
N VAL A 319 -21.05 20.77 6.24
CA VAL A 319 -21.25 21.47 7.51
C VAL A 319 -20.11 22.45 7.75
N GLU A 320 -18.85 21.98 7.71
CA GLU A 320 -17.67 22.81 7.88
C GLU A 320 -16.41 22.06 7.42
N THR A 321 -15.63 22.66 6.52
CA THR A 321 -14.48 22.00 5.88
C THR A 321 -13.21 22.12 6.71
N GLN A 322 -13.21 21.57 7.94
CA GLN A 322 -12.00 21.51 8.77
C GLN A 322 -11.20 20.22 8.48
N PRO A 323 -9.94 20.31 7.99
CA PRO A 323 -9.15 19.12 7.66
C PRO A 323 -8.91 18.18 8.83
N GLN A 324 -8.79 18.72 10.04
CA GLN A 324 -8.61 17.96 11.28
C GLN A 324 -9.83 17.07 11.56
N ALA A 325 -11.04 17.58 11.35
CA ALA A 325 -12.27 16.82 11.56
C ALA A 325 -12.36 15.62 10.59
N ILE A 326 -11.97 15.82 9.33
CA ILE A 326 -11.89 14.75 8.33
C ILE A 326 -10.89 13.66 8.77
N VAL A 327 -9.68 14.04 9.21
CA VAL A 327 -8.66 13.06 9.64
C VAL A 327 -9.07 12.34 10.94
N LEU A 328 -9.69 13.06 11.88
CA LEU A 328 -10.17 12.48 13.14
C LEU A 328 -11.30 11.48 12.89
N SER A 329 -12.26 11.81 12.03
CA SER A 329 -13.34 10.91 11.65
C SER A 329 -12.82 9.62 11.01
N LYS A 330 -11.82 9.73 10.11
CA LYS A 330 -11.11 8.57 9.54
C LYS A 330 -10.48 7.71 10.63
N THR A 331 -9.81 8.33 11.58
CA THR A 331 -9.13 7.65 12.70
C THR A 331 -10.12 6.87 13.57
N ILE A 332 -11.26 7.48 13.91
CA ILE A 332 -12.32 6.84 14.68
C ILE A 332 -12.87 5.62 13.93
N ILE A 333 -13.19 5.77 12.64
CA ILE A 333 -13.67 4.66 11.81
C ILE A 333 -12.65 3.52 11.80
N LEU A 334 -11.37 3.82 11.59
CA LEU A 334 -10.31 2.80 11.57
C LEU A 334 -10.15 2.09 12.93
N LEU A 335 -10.25 2.80 14.05
CA LEU A 335 -10.21 2.21 15.38
C LEU A 335 -11.41 1.28 15.63
N LEU A 336 -12.63 1.71 15.28
CA LEU A 336 -13.83 0.87 15.35
C LEU A 336 -13.66 -0.39 14.50
N SER A 337 -13.09 -0.27 13.31
CA SER A 337 -12.79 -1.41 12.44
C SER A 337 -11.71 -2.33 13.01
N CYS A 338 -10.71 -1.79 13.72
CA CYS A 338 -9.74 -2.61 14.45
C CYS A 338 -10.42 -3.41 15.57
N VAL A 339 -11.31 -2.79 16.35
CA VAL A 339 -12.08 -3.46 17.40
C VAL A 339 -12.96 -4.56 16.80
N ALA A 340 -13.67 -4.26 15.70
CA ALA A 340 -14.49 -5.25 14.99
C ALA A 340 -13.66 -6.42 14.45
N SER A 341 -12.51 -6.15 13.84
CA SER A 341 -11.58 -7.16 13.34
C SER A 341 -11.07 -8.07 14.48
N TRP A 342 -10.64 -7.47 15.60
CA TRP A 342 -10.21 -8.21 16.78
C TRP A 342 -11.32 -9.08 17.38
N TYR A 343 -12.53 -8.52 17.51
CA TYR A 343 -13.69 -9.26 18.01
C TYR A 343 -14.00 -10.48 17.14
N LEU A 344 -14.05 -10.31 15.82
CA LEU A 344 -14.29 -11.41 14.88
C LEU A 344 -13.17 -12.45 14.91
N TYR A 345 -11.92 -12.03 15.10
CA TYR A 345 -10.78 -12.94 15.26
C TYR A 345 -10.95 -13.79 16.52
N SER A 346 -11.25 -13.16 17.66
CA SER A 346 -11.41 -13.82 18.96
C SER A 346 -12.54 -14.85 19.00
N LYS A 347 -13.58 -14.68 18.17
CA LYS A 347 -14.74 -15.59 18.11
C LYS A 347 -14.58 -16.74 17.11
N ARG A 348 -13.87 -16.54 15.98
CA ARG A 348 -13.95 -17.45 14.82
C ARG A 348 -12.68 -18.23 14.51
N LEU A 349 -11.53 -17.83 15.06
CA LEU A 349 -10.22 -18.35 14.65
C LEU A 349 -9.32 -18.96 15.74
N PRO A 350 -9.54 -18.82 17.07
CA PRO A 350 -8.62 -19.49 18.00
C PRO A 350 -8.78 -21.01 17.91
N GLY A 351 -7.66 -21.72 17.78
CA GLY A 351 -7.60 -23.17 17.96
C GLY A 351 -7.90 -24.06 16.75
N LYS A 352 -7.90 -23.55 15.51
CA LYS A 352 -7.88 -24.43 14.33
C LYS A 352 -6.45 -24.85 14.03
N ALA A 353 -6.15 -26.13 14.28
CA ALA A 353 -4.88 -26.74 13.89
C ALA A 353 -4.60 -26.50 12.39
N ALA A 354 -3.32 -26.33 12.04
CA ALA A 354 -2.89 -26.22 10.66
C ALA A 354 -3.35 -27.47 9.87
N PRO A 355 -3.77 -27.32 8.60
CA PRO A 355 -4.15 -28.44 7.75
C PRO A 355 -2.97 -29.36 7.41
#